data_AF-A0AA40WFQ6-F1
#
_entry.id   AF-A0AA40WFQ6-F1
#
_cell.length_a   1.000
_cell.length_b   1.000
_cell.length_c   1.000
_cell.angle_alpha   90.00
_cell.angle_beta   90.00
_cell.angle_gamma   90.00
#
_symmetry.space_group_name_H-M   'P 1'
#
loop_
_entity.id
_entity.type
_entity.pdbx_description
1 polymer ?
#
loop_
_entity_poly.entity_id
_entity_poly.type
_entity_poly.pdbx_seq_one_letter_code
_entity_poly.pdbx_strand_id
1 'polypeptide(L)'
;NVLCFEGTSCGTCASCKAFMRNSHPDYICFPEDRGKIIAIGSEDNPEEFTIRWLIRSRLTYRPHLSKFRFIVFPDASLIGNEAETALLKSLEEAPSFSKFIFIVNNIDTLKETIISRAICVPFQYLNQNDLKKINTNLGLSTLPFQGGSLAPFECPKEVI
;
A
#
# COMPACT_ATOMS: atom_id res chain seq x y z
N ASN A 1 7.16 14.09 -0.14
CA ASN A 1 7.58 15.02 0.93
C ASN A 1 6.89 14.78 2.27
N VAL A 2 6.68 13.52 2.68
CA VAL A 2 5.80 13.23 3.84
C VAL A 2 6.50 12.49 4.98
N LEU A 3 7.60 11.79 4.68
CA LEU A 3 8.48 11.17 5.67
C LEU A 3 9.73 12.02 5.95
N CYS A 4 10.33 12.60 4.91
CA CYS A 4 11.54 13.43 4.99
C CYS A 4 11.38 14.63 5.95
N PHE A 5 12.37 14.88 6.81
CA PHE A 5 12.42 16.03 7.72
C PHE A 5 12.33 17.38 6.99
N GLU A 6 13.12 17.53 5.93
CA GLU A 6 13.14 18.74 5.09
C GLU A 6 11.90 18.87 4.20
N GLY A 7 11.03 17.85 4.17
CA GLY A 7 9.87 17.86 3.29
C GLY A 7 10.23 17.99 1.82
N THR A 8 11.40 17.51 1.37
CA THR A 8 11.84 17.56 -0.04
C THR A 8 12.30 16.19 -0.58
N SER A 9 12.15 15.13 0.22
CA SER A 9 12.68 13.79 -0.08
C SER A 9 14.19 13.83 -0.37
N CYS A 10 14.95 14.53 0.48
CA CYS A 10 16.35 14.90 0.24
C CYS A 10 17.35 13.73 0.12
N GLY A 11 16.97 12.51 0.51
CA GLY A 11 17.84 11.33 0.44
C GLY A 11 18.95 11.27 1.50
N THR A 12 19.25 12.37 2.20
CA THR A 12 20.42 12.46 3.10
C THR A 12 20.08 12.51 4.58
N CYS A 13 18.86 12.94 4.95
CA CYS A 13 18.42 12.99 6.34
C CYS A 13 18.19 11.60 6.93
N ALA A 14 18.13 11.50 8.27
CA ALA A 14 17.98 10.21 8.96
C ALA A 14 16.68 9.47 8.58
N SER A 15 15.56 10.18 8.45
CA SER A 15 14.30 9.59 7.96
C SER A 15 14.45 9.03 6.54
N CYS A 16 14.96 9.80 5.58
CA CYS A 16 15.16 9.31 4.21
C CYS A 16 16.09 8.09 4.18
N LYS A 17 17.18 8.10 4.96
CA LYS A 17 18.10 6.96 5.07
C LYS A 17 17.42 5.72 5.66
N ALA A 18 16.60 5.86 6.68
CA ALA A 18 15.84 4.76 7.27
C ALA A 18 14.83 4.18 6.27
N PHE A 19 14.14 5.04 5.51
CA PHE A 19 13.20 4.59 4.47
C PHE A 19 13.90 3.83 3.34
N MET A 20 15.01 4.34 2.82
CA MET A 20 15.78 3.65 1.77
C MET A 20 16.37 2.31 2.23
N ARG A 21 16.54 2.11 3.54
CA ARG A 21 16.99 0.85 4.15
C ARG A 21 15.82 -0.08 4.51
N ASN A 22 14.58 0.25 4.13
CA ASN A 22 13.37 -0.47 4.50
C ASN A 22 13.18 -0.63 6.02
N SER A 23 13.69 0.31 6.82
CA SER A 23 13.69 0.24 8.28
C SER A 23 13.05 1.47 8.93
N HIS A 24 12.18 2.18 8.21
CA HIS A 24 11.55 3.40 8.72
C HIS A 24 10.40 3.03 9.68
N PRO A 25 10.45 3.43 10.97
CA PRO A 25 9.48 2.99 11.98
C PRO A 25 8.05 3.46 11.72
N ASP A 26 7.88 4.52 10.92
CA ASP A 26 6.57 5.08 10.58
C ASP A 26 6.14 4.79 9.14
N TYR A 27 6.80 3.84 8.49
CA TYR A 27 6.33 3.26 7.25
C TYR A 27 6.18 1.75 7.48
N ILE A 28 4.95 1.27 7.42
CA ILE A 28 4.63 -0.14 7.63
C ILE A 28 3.97 -0.66 6.36
N CYS A 29 4.52 -1.73 5.81
CA CYS A 29 4.02 -2.38 4.62
C CYS A 29 3.53 -3.79 4.99
N PHE A 30 2.27 -4.09 4.70
CA PHE A 30 1.63 -5.38 4.98
C PHE A 30 1.34 -6.15 3.68
N PRO A 31 1.49 -7.48 3.68
CA PRO A 31 2.25 -8.27 4.64
C PRO A 31 3.76 -7.95 4.56
N GLU A 32 4.53 -8.31 5.59
CA GLU A 32 6.00 -8.24 5.53
C GLU A 32 6.55 -9.10 4.39
N ASP A 33 6.02 -10.32 4.26
CA ASP A 33 6.32 -11.23 3.16
C ASP A 33 5.23 -11.18 2.10
N ARG A 34 5.60 -10.79 0.88
CA ARG A 34 4.67 -10.67 -0.26
C ARG A 34 3.87 -11.95 -0.49
N GLY A 35 2.57 -11.79 -0.72
CA GLY A 35 1.64 -12.89 -1.04
C GLY A 35 1.13 -13.68 0.17
N LYS A 36 1.55 -13.36 1.40
CA LYS A 36 0.99 -13.98 2.61
C LYS A 36 -0.32 -13.32 3.02
N ILE A 37 -1.26 -14.14 3.50
CA ILE A 37 -2.48 -13.65 4.14
C ILE A 37 -2.12 -12.87 5.40
N ILE A 38 -2.75 -11.70 5.57
CA ILE A 38 -2.62 -10.86 6.75
C ILE A 38 -3.60 -11.37 7.80
N ALA A 39 -3.05 -11.98 8.85
CA ALA A 39 -3.83 -12.55 9.94
C ALA A 39 -4.27 -11.49 10.97
N ILE A 40 -5.30 -11.83 11.76
CA ILE A 40 -5.77 -11.00 12.87
C ILE A 40 -4.73 -10.92 14.00
N GLY A 41 -4.01 -12.01 14.27
CA GLY A 41 -3.04 -12.16 15.37
C GLY A 41 -3.70 -12.56 16.70
N SER A 42 -2.88 -12.97 17.66
CA SER A 42 -3.33 -13.38 19.01
C SER A 42 -3.92 -12.24 19.85
N GLU A 43 -4.80 -12.56 20.81
CA GLU A 43 -5.37 -11.59 21.75
C GLU A 43 -4.42 -11.14 22.85
N ASP A 44 -3.51 -11.99 23.31
CA ASP A 44 -2.63 -11.62 24.43
C ASP A 44 -1.28 -11.09 23.94
N ASN A 45 -0.71 -11.77 22.96
CA ASN A 45 0.61 -11.45 22.40
C ASN A 45 0.58 -11.54 20.87
N PRO A 46 0.08 -10.49 20.18
CA PRO A 46 -0.08 -10.53 18.74
C PRO A 46 1.29 -10.54 18.04
N GLU A 47 1.40 -11.43 17.06
CA GLU A 47 2.59 -11.61 16.25
C GLU A 47 2.86 -10.38 15.39
N GLU A 48 4.15 -10.09 15.11
CA GLU A 48 4.53 -8.96 14.27
C GLU A 48 3.85 -9.06 12.89
N PHE A 49 3.45 -7.92 12.32
CA PHE A 49 2.71 -7.87 11.06
C PHE A 49 1.35 -8.61 11.05
N THR A 50 0.69 -8.70 12.20
CA THR A 50 -0.75 -8.97 12.29
C THR A 50 -1.57 -7.70 12.55
N ILE A 51 -2.88 -7.73 12.32
CA ILE A 51 -3.75 -6.57 12.56
C ILE A 51 -3.79 -6.17 14.04
N ARG A 52 -3.88 -7.11 14.98
CA ARG A 52 -3.86 -6.78 16.41
C ARG A 52 -2.52 -6.19 16.86
N TRP A 53 -1.41 -6.65 16.28
CA TRP A 53 -0.11 -6.03 16.50
C TRP A 53 -0.08 -4.59 15.97
N LEU A 54 -0.59 -4.36 14.77
CA LEU A 54 -0.67 -3.01 14.21
C LEU A 54 -1.44 -2.08 15.16
N ILE A 55 -2.60 -2.53 15.62
CA ILE A 55 -3.49 -1.74 16.47
C ILE A 55 -2.81 -1.40 17.80
N ARG A 56 -2.26 -2.39 18.49
CA ARG A 56 -1.72 -2.22 19.86
C ARG A 56 -0.33 -1.61 19.90
N SER A 57 0.54 -2.01 18.96
CA SER A 57 1.96 -1.65 19.02
C SER A 57 2.27 -0.43 18.17
N ARG A 58 1.46 -0.15 17.15
CA ARG A 58 1.72 0.95 16.23
C ARG A 58 0.66 2.04 16.41
N LEU A 59 -0.61 1.79 16.13
CA LEU A 59 -1.63 2.86 16.10
C LEU A 59 -1.78 3.62 17.43
N THR A 60 -1.55 2.97 18.58
CA THR A 60 -1.61 3.61 19.90
C THR A 60 -0.60 4.75 20.09
N TYR A 61 0.56 4.68 19.44
CA TYR A 61 1.66 5.63 19.65
C TYR A 61 1.87 6.55 18.46
N ARG A 62 2.25 7.80 18.76
CA ARG A 62 2.63 8.79 17.74
C ARG A 62 3.80 8.29 16.87
N PRO A 63 3.94 8.80 15.64
CA PRO A 63 5.08 8.44 14.79
C PRO A 63 6.41 8.88 15.42
N HIS A 64 7.48 8.13 15.17
CA HIS A 64 8.79 8.31 15.79
C HIS A 64 9.69 9.33 15.07
N LEU A 65 9.73 9.26 13.74
CA LEU A 65 10.62 10.02 12.86
C LEU A 65 9.86 10.88 11.84
N SER A 66 8.55 10.76 11.70
CA SER A 66 7.80 11.55 10.72
C SER A 66 6.58 12.23 11.34
N LYS A 67 5.98 13.17 10.62
CA LYS A 67 4.71 13.79 11.04
C LYS A 67 3.54 12.79 10.96
N PHE A 68 3.64 11.85 10.03
CA PHE A 68 2.61 10.86 9.74
C PHE A 68 3.21 9.45 9.72
N ARG A 69 2.43 8.47 10.16
CA ARG A 69 2.69 7.06 9.91
C ARG A 69 1.89 6.59 8.72
N PHE A 70 2.54 5.93 7.78
CA PHE A 70 1.90 5.30 6.64
C PHE A 70 1.81 3.80 6.88
N ILE A 71 0.59 3.27 6.75
CA ILE A 71 0.29 1.85 6.77
C ILE A 71 -0.19 1.49 5.37
N VAL A 72 0.59 0.70 4.66
CA VAL A 72 0.35 0.37 3.24
C VAL A 72 0.02 -1.10 3.12
N PHE A 73 -1.05 -1.39 2.41
CA PHE A 73 -1.47 -2.72 1.99
C PHE A 73 -1.39 -2.77 0.46
N PRO A 74 -0.25 -3.18 -0.13
CA PRO A 74 -0.08 -3.23 -1.58
C PRO A 74 -1.05 -4.20 -2.26
N ASP A 75 -1.52 -5.21 -1.52
CA ASP A 75 -2.62 -6.07 -1.92
C ASP A 75 -3.56 -6.25 -0.72
N ALA A 76 -4.59 -5.41 -0.67
CA ALA A 76 -5.56 -5.45 0.43
C ALA A 76 -6.49 -6.68 0.36
N SER A 77 -6.51 -7.42 -0.75
CA SER A 77 -7.25 -8.69 -0.84
C SER A 77 -6.66 -9.79 0.05
N LEU A 78 -5.41 -9.63 0.48
CA LEU A 78 -4.73 -10.54 1.40
C LEU A 78 -5.18 -10.37 2.86
N ILE A 79 -6.02 -9.38 3.18
CA ILE A 79 -6.52 -9.18 4.55
C ILE A 79 -7.55 -10.27 4.85
N GLY A 80 -7.24 -11.13 5.83
CA GLY A 80 -8.16 -12.18 6.25
C GLY A 80 -9.47 -11.61 6.80
N ASN A 81 -10.59 -12.31 6.62
CA ASN A 81 -11.93 -11.82 7.00
C ASN A 81 -12.05 -11.32 8.46
N GLU A 82 -11.46 -12.05 9.40
CA GLU A 82 -11.43 -11.66 10.81
C GLU A 82 -10.53 -10.45 11.05
N ALA A 83 -9.37 -10.43 10.38
CA ALA A 83 -8.39 -9.35 10.44
C ALA A 83 -8.98 -8.04 9.91
N GLU A 84 -9.74 -8.12 8.81
CA GLU A 84 -10.46 -7.01 8.22
C GLU A 84 -11.50 -6.43 9.18
N THR A 85 -12.28 -7.30 9.82
CA THR A 85 -13.28 -6.89 10.81
C THR A 85 -12.64 -6.18 12.01
N ALA A 86 -11.50 -6.68 12.49
CA ALA A 86 -10.73 -6.04 13.55
C ALA A 86 -10.16 -4.67 13.11
N LEU A 87 -9.72 -4.56 11.86
CA LEU A 87 -9.18 -3.33 11.29
C LEU A 87 -10.25 -2.23 11.18
N LEU A 88 -11.50 -2.57 10.85
CA LEU A 88 -12.59 -1.60 10.68
C LEU A 88 -12.77 -0.68 11.88
N LYS A 89 -12.75 -1.23 13.10
CA LYS A 89 -12.83 -0.43 14.34
C LYS A 89 -11.72 0.63 14.42
N SER A 90 -10.53 0.25 13.98
CA SER A 90 -9.36 1.14 14.01
C SER A 90 -9.34 2.16 12.87
N LEU A 91 -10.06 1.91 11.77
CA LEU A 91 -10.23 2.89 10.69
C LEU A 91 -11.19 4.02 11.10
N GLU A 92 -12.22 3.71 11.90
CA GLU A 92 -13.17 4.70 12.42
C GLU A 92 -12.53 5.66 13.43
N GLU A 93 -11.68 5.11 14.29
CA GLU A 93 -11.01 5.87 15.37
C GLU A 93 -9.54 6.19 15.03
N ALA A 94 -9.18 6.10 13.74
CA ALA A 94 -7.80 6.24 13.30
C ALA A 94 -7.21 7.58 13.76
N PRO A 95 -6.06 7.58 14.46
CA PRO A 95 -5.40 8.83 14.85
C PRO A 95 -5.10 9.68 13.61
N SER A 96 -5.19 11.01 13.74
CA SER A 96 -5.00 11.93 12.61
C SER A 96 -3.62 11.84 11.95
N PHE A 97 -2.63 11.31 12.67
CA PHE A 97 -1.28 11.06 12.18
C PHE A 97 -1.11 9.72 11.44
N SER A 98 -2.09 8.80 11.51
CA SER A 98 -2.05 7.52 10.81
C SER A 98 -2.74 7.64 9.45
N LYS A 99 -2.07 7.15 8.40
CA LYS A 99 -2.54 7.18 7.02
C LYS A 99 -2.53 5.77 6.45
N PHE A 100 -3.72 5.24 6.17
CA PHE A 100 -3.91 3.94 5.56
C PHE A 100 -3.95 4.10 4.04
N ILE A 101 -3.24 3.22 3.34
CA ILE A 101 -3.23 3.13 1.88
C ILE A 101 -3.54 1.69 1.51
N PHE A 102 -4.69 1.47 0.88
CA PHE A 102 -5.10 0.17 0.36
C PHE A 102 -4.97 0.17 -1.15
N ILE A 103 -4.29 -0.82 -1.69
CA ILE A 103 -4.16 -1.04 -3.13
C ILE A 103 -4.84 -2.37 -3.46
N VAL A 104 -5.69 -2.34 -4.48
CA VAL A 104 -6.42 -3.50 -4.98
C VAL A 104 -6.50 -3.42 -6.50
N ASN A 105 -6.42 -4.59 -7.16
CA ASN A 105 -6.62 -4.67 -8.62
C ASN A 105 -8.10 -4.56 -8.99
N ASN A 106 -8.98 -5.03 -8.10
CA ASN A 106 -10.42 -4.90 -8.25
C ASN A 106 -11.02 -4.41 -6.92
N ILE A 107 -11.77 -3.31 -6.97
CA ILE A 107 -12.42 -2.71 -5.80
C ILE A 107 -13.39 -3.68 -5.11
N ASP A 108 -14.04 -4.57 -5.85
CA ASP A 108 -15.02 -5.52 -5.33
C ASP A 108 -14.40 -6.60 -4.42
N THR A 109 -13.06 -6.71 -4.42
CA THR A 109 -12.32 -7.64 -3.54
C THR A 109 -12.19 -7.12 -2.10
N LEU A 110 -12.45 -5.82 -1.89
CA LEU A 110 -12.38 -5.18 -0.59
C LEU A 110 -13.80 -5.02 -0.04
N LYS A 111 -14.03 -5.19 1.28
CA LYS A 111 -15.38 -5.00 1.82
C LYS A 111 -15.85 -3.56 1.64
N GLU A 112 -17.14 -3.43 1.34
CA GLU A 112 -17.86 -2.16 1.24
C GLU A 112 -17.69 -1.28 2.50
N THR A 113 -17.50 -1.91 3.66
CA THR A 113 -17.26 -1.21 4.93
C THR A 113 -15.91 -0.46 4.97
N ILE A 114 -14.86 -0.96 4.32
CA ILE A 114 -13.60 -0.21 4.15
C ILE A 114 -13.79 0.86 3.09
N ILE A 115 -14.41 0.50 1.95
CA ILE A 115 -14.61 1.42 0.81
C ILE A 115 -15.39 2.67 1.25
N SER A 116 -16.47 2.50 2.00
CA SER A 116 -17.32 3.60 2.51
C SER A 116 -16.58 4.57 3.46
N ARG A 117 -15.44 4.16 4.02
CA ARG A 117 -14.60 4.98 4.92
C ARG A 117 -13.32 5.49 4.23
N ALA A 118 -13.14 5.18 2.96
CA ALA A 118 -11.94 5.51 2.19
C ALA A 118 -12.23 6.50 1.07
N ILE A 119 -11.20 7.25 0.68
CA ILE A 119 -11.21 8.00 -0.57
C ILE A 119 -10.74 7.07 -1.68
N CYS A 120 -11.62 6.78 -2.63
CA CYS A 120 -11.31 5.92 -3.77
C CYS A 120 -10.66 6.73 -4.89
N VAL A 121 -9.44 6.32 -5.29
CA VAL A 121 -8.71 6.91 -6.42
C VAL A 121 -8.53 5.84 -7.49
N PRO A 122 -9.38 5.79 -8.52
CA PRO A 122 -9.27 4.79 -9.57
C PRO A 122 -8.06 5.09 -10.47
N PHE A 123 -7.19 4.09 -10.65
CA PHE A 123 -6.10 4.14 -11.62
C PHE A 123 -6.59 3.53 -12.93
N GLN A 124 -6.66 4.34 -13.98
CA GLN A 124 -7.09 3.91 -15.31
C GLN A 124 -5.89 3.69 -16.22
N TYR A 125 -6.09 2.87 -17.25
CA TYR A 125 -5.11 2.74 -18.31
C TYR A 125 -4.86 4.08 -19.00
N LEU A 126 -3.60 4.34 -19.33
CA LEU A 126 -3.25 5.45 -20.20
C LEU A 126 -3.81 5.20 -21.60
N ASN A 127 -4.24 6.27 -22.27
CA ASN A 127 -4.66 6.15 -23.66
C ASN A 127 -3.47 5.75 -24.55
N GLN A 128 -3.75 5.12 -25.69
CA GLN A 128 -2.70 4.60 -26.58
C GLN A 128 -1.76 5.69 -27.12
N ASN A 129 -2.24 6.92 -27.28
CA ASN A 129 -1.43 8.01 -27.79
C ASN A 129 -0.36 8.43 -26.78
N ASP A 130 -0.72 8.52 -25.50
CA ASP A 130 0.22 8.83 -24.43
C ASP A 130 1.20 7.69 -24.19
N LEU A 131 0.73 6.43 -24.27
CA LEU A 131 1.62 5.26 -24.24
C LEU A 131 2.66 5.29 -25.37
N LYS A 132 2.23 5.60 -26.62
CA LYS A 132 3.16 5.71 -27.76
C LYS A 132 4.20 6.81 -27.55
N LYS A 133 3.80 7.97 -27.04
CA LYS A 133 4.72 9.08 -26.73
C LYS A 133 5.74 8.67 -25.67
N ILE A 134 5.27 8.06 -24.57
CA ILE A 134 6.14 7.60 -23.47
C ILE A 134 7.14 6.55 -23.99
N ASN A 135 6.67 5.55 -24.73
CA ASN A 135 7.52 4.49 -25.26
C ASN A 135 8.58 5.03 -26.22
N THR A 136 8.21 5.96 -27.10
CA THR A 136 9.16 6.62 -28.01
C THR A 136 10.24 7.37 -27.22
N ASN A 137 9.86 8.10 -26.17
CA ASN A 137 10.81 8.83 -25.32
C ASN A 137 11.73 7.91 -24.51
N LEU A 138 11.26 6.73 -24.14
CA LEU A 138 12.04 5.73 -23.39
C LEU A 138 12.82 4.77 -24.28
N GLY A 139 12.69 4.85 -25.62
CA GLY A 139 13.32 3.93 -26.55
C GLY A 139 12.78 2.50 -26.50
N LEU A 140 11.55 2.31 -25.98
CA LEU A 140 10.91 1.00 -25.88
C LEU A 140 10.08 0.70 -27.14
N SER A 141 10.21 -0.51 -27.70
CA SER A 141 9.39 -0.95 -28.83
C SER A 141 7.94 -1.17 -28.40
N THR A 142 6.99 -0.56 -29.10
CA THR A 142 5.55 -0.75 -28.84
C THR A 142 5.10 -2.12 -29.36
N LEU A 143 4.65 -3.00 -28.48
CA LEU A 143 3.80 -4.12 -28.89
C LEU A 143 2.39 -3.58 -29.21
N PRO A 144 1.73 -4.03 -30.29
CA PRO A 144 0.37 -3.60 -30.61
C PRO A 144 -0.58 -4.15 -29.55
N PHE A 145 -0.93 -3.32 -28.57
CA PHE A 145 -1.92 -3.68 -27.56
C PHE A 145 -3.32 -3.62 -28.17
N GLN A 146 -3.95 -4.78 -28.33
CA GLN A 146 -5.39 -4.87 -28.60
C GLN A 146 -6.12 -4.69 -27.26
N GLY A 147 -6.99 -3.69 -27.18
CA GLY A 147 -7.68 -3.34 -25.94
C GLY A 147 -8.43 -4.51 -25.31
N GLY A 148 -8.33 -4.61 -23.99
CA GLY A 148 -8.97 -5.63 -23.17
C GLY A 148 -8.36 -5.63 -21.78
N SER A 149 -9.15 -6.00 -20.77
CA SER A 149 -8.62 -6.35 -19.45
C SER A 149 -7.79 -7.61 -19.60
N LEU A 150 -6.49 -7.46 -19.84
CA LEU A 150 -5.60 -8.62 -19.83
C LEU A 150 -5.59 -9.19 -18.42
N ALA A 151 -5.89 -10.49 -18.29
CA ALA A 151 -5.50 -11.19 -17.09
C ALA A 151 -3.96 -11.10 -16.98
N PRO A 152 -3.36 -11.02 -15.77
CA PRO A 152 -1.91 -10.87 -15.59
C PRO A 152 -1.04 -11.89 -16.36
N PHE A 153 -1.64 -13.01 -16.79
CA PHE A 153 -1.02 -14.12 -17.50
C PHE A 153 -1.02 -13.98 -19.03
N GLU A 154 -1.72 -12.97 -19.58
CA GLU A 154 -1.75 -12.66 -21.01
C GLU A 154 -0.72 -11.61 -21.42
N CYS A 155 0.06 -11.09 -20.45
CA CYS A 155 1.23 -10.28 -20.74
C CYS A 155 2.33 -11.21 -21.32
N PRO A 156 2.81 -10.98 -22.56
CA PRO A 156 3.88 -11.77 -23.13
C PRO A 156 5.10 -11.76 -22.22
N LYS A 157 5.79 -12.90 -22.07
CA LYS A 157 6.98 -13.02 -21.20
C LYS A 157 8.12 -12.06 -21.57
N GLU A 158 8.08 -11.48 -22.77
CA GLU A 158 9.02 -10.45 -23.21
C GLU A 158 8.80 -9.07 -22.55
N VAL A 159 7.70 -8.90 -21.79
CA VAL A 159 7.31 -7.62 -21.15
C VAL A 159 7.55 -7.64 -19.63
N ILE A 160 7.98 -8.78 -19.04
CA ILE A 160 8.35 -8.91 -17.61
C ILE A 160 9.86 -8.76 -17.44
#